data_AF-A0A519T4T0-F1
#
_entry.id   AF-A0A519T4T0-F1
#
_cell.length_a   1.000
_cell.length_b   1.000
_cell.length_c   1.000
_cell.angle_alpha   90.00
_cell.angle_beta   90.00
_cell.angle_gamma   90.00
#
_symmetry.space_group_name_H-M   'P 1'
#
loop_
_entity.id
_entity.type
_entity.pdbx_description
1 polymer ?
#
loop_
_entity_poly.entity_id
_entity_poly.type
_entity_poly.pdbx_seq_one_letter_code
_entity_poly.pdbx_strand_id
1 'polypeptide(L)'
;MNLTLRVWRQPNRQTEGKIVEYNVKDISPDMSFLEMLDVLNEDLLHKGTDPVAFDHDCREGICGSCDLFINGRSHGPEKGTTTCQLHMRKFSDGDTITIEPWRANAFPVNKDLSVDRSAFDHDCREGICGSCDLFINGRSHGPE
;
A
#
# COMPACT_ATOMS: atom_id res chain seq x y z
N MET A 1 -7.86 -16.41 9.46
CA MET A 1 -6.53 -16.19 10.05
C MET A 1 -6.55 -14.89 10.84
N ASN A 2 -5.77 -14.82 11.90
CA ASN A 2 -5.58 -13.65 12.75
C ASN A 2 -4.21 -13.07 12.48
N LEU A 3 -4.13 -11.76 12.26
CA LEU A 3 -2.90 -11.09 11.85
C LEU A 3 -2.69 -9.84 12.68
N THR A 4 -1.42 -9.50 12.90
CA THR A 4 -1.03 -8.22 13.47
C THR A 4 -0.52 -7.32 12.36
N LEU A 5 -1.20 -6.21 12.11
CA LEU A 5 -0.81 -5.24 11.09
C LEU A 5 -0.10 -4.08 11.75
N ARG A 6 1.11 -3.78 11.29
CA ARG A 6 1.89 -2.60 11.67
C ARG A 6 1.77 -1.59 10.54
N VAL A 7 0.84 -0.65 10.67
CA VAL A 7 0.46 0.27 9.59
C VAL A 7 1.05 1.64 9.85
N TRP A 8 1.73 2.21 8.86
CA TRP A 8 2.15 3.60 8.90
C TRP A 8 0.93 4.54 8.88
N ARG A 9 0.81 5.36 9.93
CA ARG A 9 -0.21 6.39 10.07
C ARG A 9 0.45 7.76 10.04
N GLN A 10 -0.05 8.63 9.17
CA GLN A 10 0.45 9.98 9.00
C GLN A 10 -0.71 10.91 8.64
N PRO A 11 -1.09 11.87 9.49
CA PRO A 11 -2.30 12.67 9.25
C PRO A 11 -2.16 13.62 8.05
N ASN A 12 -0.94 14.09 7.76
CA ASN A 12 -0.65 15.00 6.64
C ASN A 12 0.85 15.05 6.33
N ARG A 13 1.22 15.73 5.23
CA ARG A 13 2.60 15.99 4.79
C ARG A 13 3.54 16.67 5.79
N GLN A 14 2.98 17.41 6.76
CA GLN A 14 3.75 18.25 7.68
C GLN A 14 4.03 17.55 9.02
N THR A 15 3.39 16.40 9.24
CA THR A 15 3.51 15.64 10.49
C THR A 15 4.34 14.39 10.24
N GLU A 16 5.25 14.07 11.16
CA GLU A 16 5.97 12.81 11.13
C GLU A 16 4.98 11.64 11.31
N GLY A 17 5.04 10.68 10.40
CA GLY A 17 4.22 9.48 10.52
C GLY A 17 4.79 8.52 11.56
N LYS A 18 3.94 7.59 12.00
CA LYS A 18 4.29 6.58 12.99
C LYS A 18 3.67 5.26 12.63
N ILE A 19 4.32 4.18 13.05
CA ILE A 19 3.74 2.83 12.92
C ILE A 19 2.74 2.62 14.06
N VAL A 20 1.53 2.21 13.70
CA VAL A 20 0.45 1.84 14.64
C VAL A 20 0.08 0.38 14.41
N GLU A 21 -0.12 -0.35 15.51
CA GLU A 21 -0.43 -1.78 15.46
C GLU A 21 -1.94 -2.02 15.58
N TYR A 22 -2.45 -2.89 14.70
CA TYR A 22 -3.84 -3.32 14.66
C TYR A 22 -3.91 -4.83 14.64
N ASN A 23 -4.83 -5.41 15.40
CA ASN A 23 -5.12 -6.84 15.33
C ASN A 23 -6.40 -7.04 14.53
N VAL A 24 -6.27 -7.70 13.38
CA VAL A 24 -7.40 -8.12 12.54
C VAL A 24 -7.60 -9.62 12.70
N LYS A 25 -8.86 -10.01 12.81
CA LYS A 25 -9.26 -11.39 13.07
C LYS A 25 -10.09 -11.92 11.93
N ASP A 26 -10.18 -13.25 11.84
CA ASP A 26 -11.08 -13.94 10.91
C ASP A 26 -10.88 -13.61 9.43
N ILE A 27 -9.66 -13.23 9.03
CA ILE A 27 -9.30 -12.95 7.64
C ILE A 27 -9.31 -14.24 6.83
N SER A 28 -10.04 -14.27 5.72
CA SER A 28 -10.02 -15.44 4.82
C SER A 28 -8.72 -15.49 4.02
N PRO A 29 -8.07 -16.65 3.85
CA PRO A 29 -6.92 -16.80 2.96
C PRO A 29 -7.21 -16.44 1.50
N ASP A 30 -8.48 -16.51 1.09
CA ASP A 30 -8.93 -16.19 -0.27
C ASP A 30 -9.15 -14.69 -0.51
N MET A 31 -9.17 -13.88 0.55
CA MET A 31 -9.21 -12.42 0.41
C MET A 31 -7.92 -11.90 -0.22
N SER A 32 -8.07 -10.85 -1.01
CA SER A 32 -6.99 -9.98 -1.42
C SER A 32 -6.46 -9.15 -0.24
N PHE A 33 -5.26 -8.61 -0.40
CA PHE A 33 -4.64 -7.74 0.60
C PHE A 33 -5.45 -6.45 0.83
N LEU A 34 -6.06 -5.90 -0.23
CA LEU A 34 -6.88 -4.70 -0.11
C LEU A 34 -8.21 -4.99 0.60
N GLU A 35 -8.83 -6.14 0.38
CA GLU A 35 -10.03 -6.54 1.13
C GLU A 35 -9.73 -6.70 2.63
N MET A 36 -8.53 -7.19 2.97
CA MET A 36 -8.10 -7.23 4.38
C MET A 36 -7.95 -5.82 4.99
N LEU A 37 -7.47 -4.85 4.23
CA LEU A 37 -7.45 -3.44 4.65
C LEU A 37 -8.85 -2.82 4.74
N ASP A 38 -9.77 -3.22 3.85
CA ASP A 38 -11.18 -2.82 3.91
C ASP A 38 -11.82 -3.30 5.23
N VAL A 39 -11.59 -4.57 5.62
CA VAL A 39 -12.04 -5.11 6.93
C VAL A 39 -11.46 -4.33 8.11
N LEU A 40 -10.16 -3.99 8.07
CA LEU A 40 -9.56 -3.13 9.11
C LEU A 40 -10.26 -1.77 9.17
N ASN A 41 -10.54 -1.16 8.01
CA ASN A 41 -11.18 0.15 7.95
C ASN A 41 -12.61 0.13 8.48
N GLU A 42 -13.39 -0.92 8.18
CA GLU A 42 -14.72 -1.12 8.77
C GLU A 42 -14.64 -1.18 10.31
N ASP A 43 -13.67 -1.93 10.84
CA ASP A 43 -13.42 -2.03 12.28
C ASP A 43 -13.04 -0.69 12.92
N LEU A 44 -12.23 0.12 12.23
CA LEU A 44 -11.84 1.46 12.69
C LEU A 44 -13.04 2.41 12.71
N LEU A 45 -13.86 2.37 11.65
CA LEU A 45 -15.09 3.17 11.55
C LEU A 45 -16.07 2.82 12.68
N HIS A 46 -16.26 1.54 12.98
CA HIS A 46 -17.10 1.10 14.12
C HIS A 46 -16.57 1.60 15.47
N LYS A 47 -15.26 1.78 15.61
CA LYS A 47 -14.61 2.32 16.82
C LYS A 47 -14.57 3.86 16.83
N GLY A 48 -15.13 4.53 15.83
CA GLY A 48 -15.08 5.99 15.70
C GLY A 48 -13.67 6.53 15.42
N THR A 49 -12.79 5.70 14.86
CA THR A 49 -11.43 6.06 14.49
C THR A 49 -11.33 6.28 12.98
N ASP A 50 -10.51 7.23 12.55
CA ASP A 50 -10.26 7.48 11.14
C ASP A 50 -9.73 6.22 10.42
N PRO A 51 -10.34 5.84 9.28
CA PRO A 51 -9.85 4.74 8.46
C PRO A 51 -8.44 5.06 7.95
N VAL A 52 -7.68 4.02 7.64
CA VAL A 52 -6.38 4.12 6.99
C VAL A 52 -6.60 4.55 5.54
N ALA A 53 -6.01 5.67 5.14
CA ALA A 53 -6.01 6.11 3.75
C ALA A 53 -4.97 5.32 2.94
N PHE A 54 -5.39 4.72 1.83
CA PHE A 54 -4.53 4.06 0.84
C PHE A 54 -5.12 4.23 -0.56
N ASP A 55 -4.26 4.31 -1.56
CA ASP A 55 -4.67 4.51 -2.95
C ASP A 55 -5.06 3.17 -3.61
N HIS A 56 -6.18 3.18 -4.33
CA HIS A 56 -6.65 2.06 -5.14
C HIS A 56 -7.61 2.56 -6.22
N ASP A 57 -7.68 1.86 -7.35
CA ASP A 57 -8.59 2.18 -8.45
C ASP A 57 -9.10 0.90 -9.12
N CYS A 58 -8.42 0.38 -10.16
CA CYS A 58 -8.97 -0.75 -10.96
C CYS A 58 -9.12 -2.09 -10.22
N ARG A 59 -8.36 -2.34 -9.14
CA ARG A 59 -8.24 -3.65 -8.43
C ARG A 59 -7.95 -4.88 -9.32
N GLU A 60 -7.49 -4.66 -10.55
CA GLU A 60 -7.20 -5.71 -11.54
C GLU A 60 -5.69 -5.83 -11.87
N GLY A 61 -4.85 -5.02 -11.22
CA GLY A 61 -3.39 -5.05 -11.39
C GLY A 61 -2.86 -4.28 -12.60
N ILE A 62 -3.65 -3.36 -13.17
CA ILE A 62 -3.29 -2.66 -14.41
C ILE A 62 -3.02 -1.17 -14.19
N CYS A 63 -3.78 -0.50 -13.31
CA CYS A 63 -3.65 0.96 -13.09
C CYS A 63 -2.36 1.39 -12.37
N GLY A 64 -1.73 0.47 -11.62
CA GLY A 64 -0.57 0.77 -10.78
C GLY A 64 -0.86 1.87 -9.75
N SER A 65 -1.97 1.79 -9.02
CA SER A 65 -2.30 2.74 -7.92
C SER A 65 -2.20 2.14 -6.52
N CYS A 66 -2.12 0.82 -6.43
CA CYS A 66 -2.08 0.10 -5.16
C CYS A 66 -0.64 -0.09 -4.66
N ASP A 67 0.13 0.99 -4.57
CA ASP A 67 1.58 0.97 -4.32
C ASP A 67 1.87 0.99 -2.83
N LEU A 68 1.97 -0.20 -2.25
CA LEU A 68 2.28 -0.39 -0.84
C LEU A 68 3.62 -1.12 -0.69
N PHE A 69 4.38 -0.72 0.33
CA PHE A 69 5.53 -1.48 0.81
C PHE A 69 5.05 -2.43 1.91
N ILE A 70 5.11 -3.73 1.64
CA ILE A 70 4.64 -4.78 2.56
C ILE A 70 5.87 -5.59 3.00
N ASN A 71 6.15 -5.61 4.30
CA ASN A 71 7.32 -6.24 4.91
C ASN A 71 8.65 -5.83 4.22
N GLY A 72 8.78 -4.54 3.88
CA GLY A 72 9.97 -3.98 3.24
C GLY A 72 10.12 -4.33 1.75
N ARG A 73 9.09 -4.90 1.11
CA ARG A 73 9.08 -5.21 -0.32
C ARG A 73 7.94 -4.48 -1.02
N SER A 74 8.21 -3.93 -2.21
CA SER A 74 7.17 -3.39 -3.08
C SER A 74 6.16 -4.47 -3.43
N HIS A 75 4.88 -4.18 -3.23
CA HIS A 75 3.75 -5.09 -3.51
C HIS A 75 3.76 -6.42 -2.74
N GLY A 76 4.67 -6.60 -1.78
CA GLY A 76 4.75 -7.75 -0.90
C GLY A 76 5.62 -8.91 -1.39
N PRO A 77 5.41 -10.12 -0.86
CA PRO A 77 6.35 -11.22 -0.99
C PRO A 77 6.30 -11.94 -2.35
N GLU A 78 5.21 -11.78 -3.09
CA GLU A 78 5.00 -12.47 -4.37
C GLU A 78 5.54 -11.63 -5.55
N LYS A 79 6.47 -12.21 -6.31
CA LYS A 79 7.08 -11.53 -7.46
C LYS A 79 6.11 -11.45 -8.63
N GLY A 80 6.08 -10.30 -9.29
CA GLY A 80 5.24 -10.07 -10.47
C GLY A 80 3.76 -9.92 -10.14
N THR A 81 3.42 -9.70 -8.87
CA THR A 81 2.06 -9.49 -8.38
C THR A 81 1.92 -8.07 -7.87
N THR A 82 0.79 -7.43 -8.17
CA THR A 82 0.43 -6.13 -7.60
C THR A 82 -0.25 -6.31 -6.25
N THR A 83 -0.22 -5.30 -5.39
CA THR A 83 -0.85 -5.39 -4.05
C THR A 83 -2.33 -5.77 -4.11
N CYS A 84 -3.07 -5.28 -5.11
CA CYS A 84 -4.48 -5.63 -5.29
C CYS A 84 -4.74 -7.09 -5.69
N GLN A 85 -3.75 -7.76 -6.29
CA GLN A 85 -3.80 -9.18 -6.64
C GLN A 85 -3.11 -10.08 -5.61
N LEU A 86 -2.43 -9.51 -4.62
CA LEU A 86 -1.80 -10.26 -3.55
C LEU A 86 -2.87 -10.85 -2.65
N HIS A 87 -2.85 -12.17 -2.47
CA HIS A 87 -3.83 -12.87 -1.63
C HIS A 87 -3.29 -13.18 -0.24
N MET A 88 -4.18 -13.23 0.74
CA MET A 88 -3.83 -13.43 2.14
C MET A 88 -3.26 -14.83 2.43
N ARG A 89 -3.54 -15.83 1.60
CA ARG A 89 -2.91 -17.18 1.64
C ARG A 89 -1.38 -17.18 1.51
N LYS A 90 -0.76 -16.04 1.15
CA LYS A 90 0.70 -15.88 1.15
C LYS A 90 1.29 -15.60 2.54
N PHE A 91 0.44 -15.35 3.52
CA PHE A 91 0.79 -15.10 4.92
C PHE A 91 0.29 -16.26 5.79
N SER A 92 0.90 -16.39 6.97
CA SER A 92 0.57 -17.42 7.96
C SER A 92 -0.32 -16.84 9.08
N ASP A 93 -1.08 -17.71 9.74
CA ASP A 93 -1.85 -17.33 10.92
C ASP A 93 -0.92 -16.87 12.05
N GLY A 94 -1.22 -15.72 12.66
CA GLY A 94 -0.39 -15.07 13.67
C GLY A 94 0.73 -14.19 13.11
N ASP A 95 0.85 -14.05 11.79
CA ASP A 95 1.90 -13.23 11.19
C ASP A 95 1.75 -11.75 11.53
N THR A 96 2.91 -11.08 11.64
CA THR A 96 2.98 -9.62 11.72
C THR A 96 3.34 -9.05 10.36
N ILE A 97 2.45 -8.24 9.79
CA ILE A 97 2.62 -7.61 8.48
C ILE A 97 2.85 -6.11 8.68
N THR A 98 3.99 -5.61 8.22
CA THR A 98 4.31 -4.18 8.23
C THR A 98 3.92 -3.56 6.90
N ILE A 99 3.17 -2.47 6.94
CA ILE A 99 2.62 -1.78 5.78
C ILE A 99 3.06 -0.32 5.83
N GLU A 100 3.79 0.09 4.80
CA GLU A 100 4.35 1.43 4.66
C GLU A 100 3.95 2.05 3.32
N PRO A 101 3.84 3.39 3.25
CA PRO A 101 3.67 4.06 1.97
C PRO A 101 4.92 3.86 1.10
N TRP A 102 4.75 4.07 -0.20
CA TRP A 102 5.88 4.25 -1.08
C TRP A 102 6.73 5.45 -0.63
N ARG A 103 8.02 5.25 -0.39
CA ARG A 103 8.95 6.32 0.02
C ARG A 103 9.96 6.60 -1.09
N ALA A 104 9.65 7.59 -1.91
CA ALA A 104 10.60 8.16 -2.85
C ALA A 104 10.43 9.68 -2.89
N ASN A 105 11.52 10.41 -3.12
CA ASN A 105 11.49 11.88 -3.13
C ASN A 105 10.50 12.46 -4.14
N ALA A 106 10.22 11.73 -5.22
CA ALA A 106 9.24 12.10 -6.24
C ALA A 106 7.77 11.86 -5.83
N PHE A 107 7.52 11.12 -4.74
CA PHE A 107 6.20 10.67 -4.31
C PHE A 107 5.99 10.96 -2.81
N PRO A 108 5.72 12.23 -2.44
CA PRO A 108 5.51 12.59 -1.04
C PRO A 108 4.20 12.00 -0.49
N VAL A 109 4.23 11.55 0.77
CA VAL A 109 3.07 10.98 1.46
C VAL A 109 2.02 12.07 1.72
N ASN A 110 0.79 11.86 1.28
CA ASN A 110 -0.34 12.75 1.52
C ASN A 110 -0.97 12.50 2.89
N LYS A 111 -1.44 11.26 3.11
CA LYS A 111 -2.07 10.80 4.35
C LYS A 111 -1.92 9.29 4.46
N ASP A 112 -1.48 8.80 5.61
CA ASP A 112 -1.26 7.39 5.92
C ASP A 112 -0.43 6.68 4.83
N LEU A 113 -1.06 5.82 4.02
CA LEU A 113 -0.42 5.07 2.94
C LEU A 113 -0.58 5.72 1.57
N SER A 114 -1.40 6.78 1.45
CA SER A 114 -1.64 7.51 0.21
C SER A 114 -0.49 8.47 -0.12
N VAL A 115 -0.05 8.45 -1.38
CA VAL A 115 1.06 9.25 -1.88
C VAL A 115 0.62 10.15 -3.03
N ASP A 116 1.33 11.25 -3.23
CA ASP A 116 1.08 12.11 -4.38
C ASP A 116 1.75 11.59 -5.64
N ARG A 117 0.91 11.12 -6.55
CA ARG A 117 1.27 10.61 -7.87
C ARG A 117 1.00 11.59 -9.00
N SER A 118 0.65 12.85 -8.71
CA SER A 118 0.26 13.82 -9.74
C SER A 118 1.32 14.02 -10.83
N ALA A 119 2.61 14.00 -10.46
CA ALA A 119 3.71 14.07 -11.42
C ALA A 119 3.73 12.86 -12.37
N PHE A 120 3.53 11.65 -11.83
CA PHE A 120 3.49 10.42 -12.63
C PHE A 120 2.27 10.38 -13.56
N ASP A 121 1.08 10.71 -13.04
CA ASP A 121 -0.14 10.72 -13.84
C ASP A 121 -0.08 11.76 -14.96
N HIS A 122 0.55 12.90 -14.72
CA HIS A 122 0.82 13.90 -15.74
C HIS A 122 1.73 13.32 -16.84
N ASP A 123 2.88 12.76 -16.47
CA ASP A 123 3.85 12.22 -17.43
C ASP A 123 3.26 11.05 -18.24
N CYS A 124 2.52 10.14 -17.60
CA CYS A 124 1.83 9.04 -18.28
C CYS A 124 0.79 9.54 -19.28
N ARG A 125 0.05 10.60 -18.94
CA ARG A 125 -0.93 11.20 -19.85
C ARG A 125 -0.28 11.83 -21.08
N GLU A 126 0.89 12.42 -20.92
CA GLU A 126 1.71 12.99 -21.99
C GLU A 126 2.53 11.93 -22.76
N GLY A 127 2.44 10.64 -22.36
CA GLY A 127 3.12 9.52 -23.03
C GLY A 127 4.60 9.34 -22.66
N ILE A 128 5.06 9.98 -21.59
CA ILE A 128 6.45 9.98 -21.13
C ILE A 128 6.60 9.01 -19.94
N CYS A 129 6.46 7.68 -20.14
CA CYS A 129 6.66 6.73 -19.03
C CYS A 129 8.12 6.31 -18.85
N GLY A 130 8.98 7.24 -18.43
CA GLY A 130 10.34 6.91 -17.96
C GLY A 130 10.37 6.37 -16.52
N SER A 131 9.29 6.59 -15.77
CA SER A 131 9.16 6.30 -14.33
C SER A 131 8.42 4.99 -14.02
N CYS A 132 7.88 4.30 -15.03
CA CYS A 132 7.17 3.02 -14.88
C CYS A 132 8.03 1.96 -14.15
N ASP A 133 9.32 1.86 -14.45
CA ASP A 133 10.22 0.87 -13.81
C ASP A 133 10.49 1.17 -12.33
N LEU A 134 10.47 2.46 -11.97
CA LEU A 134 10.63 2.90 -10.58
C LEU A 134 9.43 2.47 -9.74
N PHE A 135 8.23 2.54 -10.33
CA PHE A 135 6.97 2.16 -9.69
C PHE A 135 6.79 0.64 -9.62
N ILE A 136 7.03 -0.07 -10.73
CA ILE A 136 6.82 -1.52 -10.83
C ILE A 136 7.90 -2.30 -10.05
N ASN A 137 9.15 -1.85 -10.12
CA ASN A 137 10.30 -2.61 -9.62
C ASN A 137 11.02 -1.95 -8.43
N GLY A 138 10.61 -0.76 -7.99
CA GLY A 138 11.28 -0.04 -6.89
C GLY A 138 12.69 0.45 -7.23
N ARG A 139 13.05 0.53 -8.51
CA ARG A 139 14.41 0.90 -8.94
C ARG A 139 14.43 2.30 -9.52
N SER A 140 15.10 3.22 -8.81
CA SER A 140 15.50 4.49 -9.41
C SER A 140 16.53 4.24 -10.51
N HIS A 141 16.16 4.45 -11.77
CA HIS A 141 17.17 4.75 -12.79
C HIS A 141 17.76 6.12 -12.43
N GLY A 142 18.97 6.10 -11.88
CA GLY A 142 19.80 7.29 -11.81
C GLY A 142 20.11 7.78 -13.22
N PRO A 143 20.39 9.09 -13.40
CA PRO A 143 20.69 9.63 -14.72
C PRO A 143 21.97 8.98 -15.25
N GLU A 144 21.92 8.47 -16.48
CA GLU A 144 23.10 8.28 -17.32
C GLU A 144 23.63 9.63 -17.82
#